data_AF-A0A5S3WJU3-F1
#
_entry.id   AF-A0A5S3WJU3-F1
#
_cell.length_a   1.000
_cell.length_b   1.000
_cell.length_c   1.000
_cell.angle_alpha   90.00
_cell.angle_beta   90.00
_cell.angle_gamma   90.00
#
_symmetry.space_group_name_H-M   'P 1'
#
loop_
_entity.id
_entity.type
_entity.pdbx_description
1 polymer ?
#
loop_
_entity_poly.entity_id
_entity_poly.type
_entity_poly.pdbx_seq_one_letter_code
_entity_poly.pdbx_strand_id
1 'polypeptide(L)'
;MLYRISGWSAIVLSLLALYPSYQTGALSVIGFYLGLFALLLSSFASHTGNLIYYRSVFVFSVLNVFFVNDGTCVMLLAENNDWVYIGSMYGIFIVISSICGFLVNKDSFLLNIAPKVKRAR
;
A
#
# COMPACT_ATOMS: atom_id res chain seq x y z
N MET A 1 18.27 6.80 -10.28
CA MET A 1 18.71 5.62 -9.49
C MET A 1 17.96 5.51 -8.17
N LEU A 2 17.88 6.59 -7.38
CA LEU A 2 17.21 6.60 -6.06
C LEU A 2 15.75 6.12 -6.09
N TYR A 3 14.94 6.56 -7.06
CA TYR A 3 13.54 6.11 -7.23
C TYR A 3 13.38 4.62 -7.56
N ARG A 4 14.36 4.02 -8.25
CA ARG A 4 14.35 2.60 -8.56
C ARG A 4 14.67 1.80 -7.30
N ILE A 5 15.67 2.23 -6.55
CA ILE A 5 16.05 1.61 -5.27
C ILE A 5 14.88 1.70 -4.29
N SER A 6 14.23 2.88 -4.17
CA SER A 6 13.09 3.07 -3.28
C SER A 6 11.86 2.25 -3.68
N GLY A 7 11.60 2.06 -4.98
CA GLY A 7 10.52 1.21 -5.48
C GLY A 7 10.75 -0.27 -5.15
N TRP A 8 11.96 -0.78 -5.38
CA TRP A 8 12.32 -2.15 -5.02
C TRP A 8 12.36 -2.37 -3.51
N SER A 9 12.87 -1.40 -2.73
CA SER A 9 12.85 -1.49 -1.28
C SER A 9 11.43 -1.49 -0.73
N ALA A 10 10.50 -0.74 -1.34
CA ALA A 10 9.09 -0.76 -0.95
C ALA A 10 8.46 -2.15 -1.16
N ILE A 11 8.75 -2.81 -2.28
CA ILE A 11 8.29 -4.18 -2.54
C ILE A 11 8.84 -5.14 -1.48
N VAL A 12 10.16 -5.13 -1.24
CA VAL A 12 10.79 -5.98 -0.23
C VAL A 12 10.22 -5.71 1.15
N LEU A 13 10.05 -4.45 1.52
CA LEU A 13 9.48 -4.06 2.81
C LEU A 13 8.04 -4.56 2.97
N SER A 14 7.22 -4.49 1.91
CA SER A 14 5.85 -5.01 1.95
C SER A 14 5.79 -6.52 2.15
N LEU A 15 6.77 -7.26 1.63
CA LEU A 15 6.89 -8.70 1.86
C LEU A 15 7.36 -9.01 3.28
N LEU A 16 8.34 -8.27 3.79
CA LEU A 16 8.83 -8.43 5.16
C LEU A 16 7.74 -8.09 6.20
N ALA A 17 6.83 -7.16 5.87
CA ALA A 17 5.70 -6.79 6.72
C ALA A 17 4.71 -7.94 6.95
N LEU A 18 4.66 -8.95 6.07
CA LEU A 18 3.77 -10.11 6.22
C LEU A 18 4.13 -10.96 7.45
N TYR A 19 5.43 -11.07 7.77
CA TYR A 19 5.89 -11.89 8.89
C TYR A 19 5.38 -11.40 10.26
N PRO A 20 5.58 -10.13 10.66
CA PRO A 20 5.00 -9.63 11.90
C PRO A 20 3.48 -9.54 11.84
N SER A 21 2.87 -9.32 10.67
CA SER A 21 1.41 -9.29 10.51
C SER A 21 0.73 -10.61 10.88
N TYR A 22 1.36 -11.74 10.60
CA TYR A 22 0.84 -13.07 10.97
C TYR A 22 0.92 -13.37 12.48
N GLN A 23 1.73 -12.61 13.24
CA GLN A 23 1.92 -12.85 14.66
C GLN A 23 0.84 -12.14 15.49
N THR A 24 0.28 -12.85 16.46
CA THR A 24 -0.80 -12.35 17.32
C THR A 24 -0.38 -11.16 18.17
N GLY A 25 -1.30 -10.23 18.42
CA GLY A 25 -1.10 -9.11 19.33
C GLY A 25 -0.36 -7.93 18.68
N ALA A 26 0.54 -7.26 19.42
CA ALA A 26 1.17 -6.00 18.98
C ALA A 26 2.04 -6.12 17.72
N LEU A 27 2.54 -7.32 17.41
CA LEU A 27 3.35 -7.56 16.21
C LEU A 27 2.51 -7.45 14.94
N SER A 28 1.24 -7.89 14.99
CA SER A 28 0.30 -7.74 13.88
C SER A 28 0.13 -6.28 13.43
N VAL A 29 0.01 -5.39 14.43
CA VAL A 29 -0.11 -3.93 14.28
C VAL A 29 1.14 -3.32 13.66
N ILE A 30 2.32 -3.77 14.08
CA ILE A 30 3.60 -3.30 13.51
C ILE A 30 3.69 -3.70 12.03
N GLY A 31 3.34 -4.95 11.70
CA GLY A 31 3.29 -5.41 10.31
C GLY A 31 2.31 -4.62 9.45
N PHE A 32 1.14 -4.28 9.99
CA PHE A 32 0.17 -3.42 9.34
C PHE A 32 0.76 -2.04 8.98
N TYR A 33 1.37 -1.35 9.95
CA TYR A 33 1.98 -0.03 9.70
C TYR A 33 3.19 -0.08 8.78
N LEU A 34 4.00 -1.15 8.84
CA LEU A 34 5.09 -1.37 7.88
C LEU A 34 4.54 -1.54 6.45
N GLY A 35 3.43 -2.26 6.30
CA GLY A 35 2.73 -2.40 5.01
C GLY A 35 2.22 -1.06 4.47
N LEU A 36 1.62 -0.22 5.33
CA LEU A 36 1.18 1.13 4.96
C LEU A 36 2.35 2.04 4.57
N PHE A 37 3.45 1.96 5.30
CA PHE A 37 4.65 2.74 4.99
C PHE A 37 5.27 2.30 3.66
N ALA A 38 5.31 0.99 3.38
CA ALA A 38 5.72 0.46 2.08
C ALA A 38 4.81 1.00 0.95
N LEU A 39 3.50 1.08 1.20
CA LEU A 39 2.53 1.61 0.23
C LEU A 39 2.81 3.08 -0.11
N LEU A 40 3.09 3.90 0.91
CA LEU A 40 3.52 5.30 0.72
C LEU A 40 4.84 5.40 -0.05
N LEU A 41 5.86 4.64 0.33
CA LEU A 41 7.14 4.60 -0.40
C LEU A 41 6.98 4.22 -1.87
N SER A 42 6.13 3.23 -2.15
CA SER A 42 5.86 2.76 -3.50
C SER A 42 5.12 3.78 -4.36
N SER A 43 4.23 4.58 -3.76
CA SER A 43 3.50 5.63 -4.49
C SER A 43 4.44 6.76 -4.90
N PHE A 44 5.33 7.21 -4.01
CA PHE A 44 6.38 8.18 -4.33
C PHE A 44 7.37 7.66 -5.38
N ALA A 45 7.80 6.39 -5.29
CA ALA A 45 8.69 5.78 -6.28
C ALA A 45 8.05 5.71 -7.67
N SER A 46 6.73 5.48 -7.72
CA SER A 46 5.95 5.34 -8.97
C SER A 46 5.77 6.65 -9.74
N HIS A 47 6.06 7.82 -9.14
CA HIS A 47 6.05 9.13 -9.83
C HIS A 47 6.99 9.17 -11.06
N THR A 48 7.98 8.28 -11.14
CA THR A 48 8.89 8.18 -12.30
C THR A 48 8.34 7.36 -13.48
N GLY A 49 7.05 7.01 -13.46
CA GLY A 49 6.34 6.39 -14.59
C GLY A 49 6.22 4.87 -14.55
N ASN A 50 6.83 4.21 -13.57
CA ASN A 50 6.71 2.76 -13.38
C ASN A 50 5.64 2.43 -12.32
N LEU A 51 4.39 2.28 -12.78
CA LEU A 51 3.23 1.91 -11.94
C LEU A 51 3.36 0.51 -11.30
N ILE A 52 4.32 -0.30 -11.75
CA ILE A 52 4.56 -1.66 -11.26
C ILE A 52 4.87 -1.64 -9.76
N TYR A 53 5.63 -0.67 -9.26
CA TYR A 53 5.99 -0.62 -7.84
C TYR A 53 4.76 -0.45 -6.95
N TYR A 54 3.92 0.55 -7.24
CA TYR A 54 2.69 0.77 -6.50
C TYR A 54 1.71 -0.40 -6.65
N ARG A 55 1.51 -0.95 -7.85
CA ARG A 55 0.58 -2.06 -8.07
C ARG A 55 0.98 -3.31 -7.28
N SER A 56 2.26 -3.68 -7.30
CA SER A 56 2.75 -4.85 -6.56
C SER A 56 2.57 -4.67 -5.05
N VAL A 57 2.98 -3.52 -4.51
CA VAL A 57 2.85 -3.24 -3.08
C VAL A 57 1.38 -3.16 -2.67
N PHE A 58 0.52 -2.54 -3.48
CA PHE A 58 -0.91 -2.49 -3.23
C PHE A 58 -1.53 -3.89 -3.13
N VAL A 59 -1.21 -4.80 -4.05
CA VAL A 59 -1.67 -6.20 -3.99
C VAL A 59 -1.18 -6.89 -2.71
N PHE A 60 0.10 -6.72 -2.37
CA PHE A 60 0.63 -7.30 -1.12
C PHE A 60 -0.01 -6.69 0.12
N SER A 61 -0.31 -5.40 0.15
CA SER A 61 -1.00 -4.76 1.26
C SER A 61 -2.45 -5.25 1.39
N VAL A 62 -3.17 -5.44 0.28
CA VAL A 62 -4.50 -6.05 0.31
C VAL A 62 -4.43 -7.47 0.87
N LEU A 63 -3.51 -8.30 0.38
CA LEU A 63 -3.32 -9.64 0.91
C LEU A 63 -2.98 -9.62 2.40
N ASN A 64 -2.11 -8.69 2.82
CA ASN A 64 -1.74 -8.56 4.21
C ASN A 64 -2.96 -8.25 5.10
N VAL A 65 -3.69 -7.18 4.78
CA VAL A 65 -4.79 -6.68 5.61
C VAL A 65 -5.95 -7.68 5.69
N PHE A 66 -6.33 -8.30 4.57
CA PHE A 66 -7.54 -9.14 4.57
C PHE A 66 -7.28 -10.60 4.97
N PHE A 67 -6.08 -11.14 4.73
CA PHE A 67 -5.82 -12.57 4.89
C PHE A 67 -4.69 -12.94 5.86
N VAL A 68 -3.69 -12.08 6.04
CA VAL A 68 -2.49 -12.43 6.84
C VAL A 68 -2.53 -11.81 8.23
N ASN A 69 -2.98 -10.56 8.31
CA ASN A 69 -2.97 -9.80 9.55
C ASN A 69 -4.00 -10.36 10.53
N ASP A 70 -3.51 -10.88 11.66
CA ASP A 70 -4.32 -11.47 12.73
C ASP A 70 -5.45 -10.53 13.18
N GLY A 71 -5.14 -9.24 13.37
CA GLY A 71 -6.08 -8.25 13.87
C GLY A 71 -7.13 -7.77 12.87
N THR A 72 -6.95 -8.04 11.57
CA THR A 72 -7.90 -7.62 10.51
C THR A 72 -8.37 -8.77 9.64
N CYS A 73 -7.94 -10.01 9.90
CA CYS A 73 -8.25 -11.16 9.06
C CYS A 73 -9.76 -11.38 8.95
N VAL A 74 -10.27 -11.49 7.72
CA VAL A 74 -11.70 -11.64 7.43
C VAL A 74 -12.26 -12.94 8.02
N MET A 75 -11.46 -13.99 8.10
CA MET A 75 -11.90 -15.27 8.68
C MET A 75 -12.13 -15.18 10.19
N LEU A 76 -11.38 -14.31 10.87
CA LEU A 76 -11.45 -14.11 12.33
C LEU A 76 -12.38 -12.95 12.72
N LEU A 77 -13.03 -12.30 11.73
CA LEU A 77 -13.85 -11.11 11.97
C LEU A 77 -15.08 -11.40 12.85
N ALA A 78 -15.66 -12.59 12.73
CA ALA A 78 -16.85 -12.98 13.50
C ALA A 78 -16.53 -13.38 14.95
N GLU A 79 -15.29 -13.74 15.24
CA GLU A 79 -14.84 -14.16 16.59
C GLU A 79 -14.31 -12.99 17.43
N ASN A 80 -13.98 -11.87 16.79
CA ASN A 80 -13.42 -10.70 17.47
C ASN A 80 -14.50 -9.80 18.07
N ASN A 81 -14.31 -9.40 19.32
CA ASN A 81 -15.24 -8.52 20.05
C ASN A 81 -14.93 -7.02 19.85
N ASP A 82 -13.74 -6.67 19.34
CA ASP A 82 -13.29 -5.27 19.19
C ASP A 82 -13.48 -4.74 17.77
N TRP A 83 -14.73 -4.43 17.44
CA TRP A 83 -15.14 -3.87 16.15
C TRP A 83 -14.60 -2.46 15.91
N VAL A 84 -14.32 -1.70 16.97
CA VAL A 84 -13.77 -0.34 16.86
C VAL A 84 -12.32 -0.42 16.38
N TYR A 85 -11.53 -1.30 16.99
CA TYR A 85 -10.16 -1.56 16.54
C TYR A 85 -10.12 -2.01 15.07
N ILE A 86 -10.89 -3.05 14.72
CA ILE A 86 -10.95 -3.59 13.36
C ILE A 86 -11.37 -2.50 12.35
N GLY A 87 -12.45 -1.78 12.66
CA GLY A 87 -12.97 -0.70 11.82
C GLY A 87 -11.95 0.43 11.62
N SER A 88 -11.19 0.77 12.67
CA SER A 88 -10.15 1.80 12.57
C SER A 88 -8.98 1.37 11.66
N MET A 89 -8.54 0.12 11.74
CA MET A 89 -7.48 -0.40 10.86
C MET A 89 -7.91 -0.43 9.41
N TYR A 90 -9.11 -0.92 9.11
CA TYR A 90 -9.67 -0.86 7.76
C TYR A 90 -9.83 0.58 7.27
N GLY A 91 -10.32 1.48 8.12
CA GLY A 91 -10.46 2.89 7.80
C GLY A 91 -9.14 3.54 7.42
N ILE A 92 -8.08 3.34 8.23
CA ILE A 92 -6.73 3.85 7.94
C ILE A 92 -6.21 3.30 6.61
N PHE A 93 -6.39 1.99 6.37
CA PHE A 93 -5.96 1.37 5.12
C PHE A 93 -6.66 1.97 3.89
N ILE A 94 -7.99 2.17 3.95
CA ILE A 94 -8.78 2.77 2.87
C ILE A 94 -8.34 4.22 2.61
N VAL A 95 -8.15 5.01 3.67
CA VAL A 95 -7.71 6.41 3.55
C VAL A 95 -6.31 6.49 2.92
N ILE A 96 -5.35 5.73 3.42
CA ILE A 96 -3.97 5.78 2.88
C ILE A 96 -3.92 5.25 1.45
N SER A 97 -4.60 4.15 1.17
CA SER A 97 -4.63 3.56 -0.17
C SER A 97 -5.28 4.48 -1.20
N SER A 98 -6.39 5.15 -0.85
CA SER A 98 -7.05 6.13 -1.72
C SER A 98 -6.17 7.35 -2.02
N ILE A 99 -5.50 7.91 -1.01
CA ILE A 99 -4.54 9.02 -1.19
C ILE A 99 -3.40 8.60 -2.12
N CYS A 100 -2.82 7.43 -1.89
CA CYS A 100 -1.70 6.93 -2.70
C CYS A 100 -2.13 6.64 -4.14
N GLY A 101 -3.31 6.03 -4.33
CA GLY A 101 -3.86 5.77 -5.64
C GLY A 101 -4.16 7.07 -6.41
N PHE A 102 -4.72 8.06 -5.74
CA PHE A 102 -4.95 9.39 -6.33
C PHE A 102 -3.66 10.05 -6.78
N LEU A 103 -2.62 10.04 -5.93
CA LEU A 103 -1.33 10.65 -6.23
C LEU A 103 -0.70 10.01 -7.49
N VAL A 104 -0.65 8.68 -7.55
CA VAL A 104 -0.10 7.93 -8.68
C VAL A 104 -0.89 8.13 -9.98
N ASN A 105 -2.23 8.21 -9.89
CA ASN A 105 -3.09 8.42 -11.05
C ASN A 105 -3.01 9.85 -11.61
N LYS A 106 -2.86 10.85 -10.74
CA LYS A 106 -2.69 12.25 -11.17
C LYS A 106 -1.43 12.41 -12.02
N ASP A 107 -0.32 11.83 -11.58
CA ASP A 107 0.97 11.98 -12.27
C ASP A 107 0.98 11.27 -13.62
N SER A 108 0.37 10.07 -13.69
CA SER A 108 0.21 9.34 -14.95
C SER A 108 -0.73 10.03 -15.95
N PHE A 109 -1.76 10.73 -15.47
CA PHE A 109 -2.63 11.55 -16.31
C PHE A 109 -1.89 12.78 -16.88
N LEU A 110 -1.14 13.50 -16.05
CA LEU A 110 -0.34 14.66 -16.48
C LEU A 110 0.73 14.29 -17.50
N LEU A 111 1.42 13.15 -17.29
CA LEU A 111 2.42 12.62 -18.21
C LEU A 111 1.83 12.20 -19.57
N ASN A 112 0.57 11.79 -19.64
CA ASN A 112 -0.10 11.44 -20.91
C ASN A 112 -0.60 12.67 -21.69
N ILE A 113 -0.89 13.79 -21.02
CA ILE A 113 -1.35 15.02 -21.66
C ILE A 113 -0.18 15.85 -22.21
N ALA A 114 0.93 15.94 -21.46
CA ALA A 114 2.11 16.70 -21.85
C ALA A 114 2.68 16.38 -23.26
N PRO A 115 2.77 15.12 -23.73
CA PRO A 115 3.30 14.81 -25.06
C PRO A 115 2.36 15.22 -26.20
N LYS A 116 1.05 15.37 -25.96
CA LYS A 116 0.10 15.80 -26.99
C LYS A 116 0.23 17.29 -27.32
N VAL A 117 0.58 18.13 -26.36
CA VAL A 117 0.71 19.58 -26.57
C VAL A 117 1.93 19.93 -27.44
N LYS A 118 3.02 19.15 -27.37
CA LYS A 118 4.23 19.39 -28.18
C LYS A 118 4.11 18.97 -29.65
N ARG A 119 3.13 18.16 -30.04
CA ARG A 119 2.91 17.73 -31.44
C ARG A 119 1.86 18.55 -32.20
N ALA A 120 1.23 19.51 -31.54
CA ALA A 120 0.17 20.34 -32.12
C ALA A 120 0.64 21.77 -32.48
N ARG A 121 1.96 22.00 -32.56
CA ARG A 121 2.55 23.24 -33.08
C ARG A 121 3.49 22.92 -34.22
#